data_AF-A0A165SVD9-F1
#
_entry.id   AF-A0A165SVD9-F1
#
_cell.length_a   1.000
_cell.length_b   1.000
_cell.length_c   1.000
_cell.angle_alpha   90.00
_cell.angle_beta   90.00
_cell.angle_gamma   90.00
#
_symmetry.space_group_name_H-M   'P 1'
#
loop_
_entity.id
_entity.type
_entity.pdbx_description
1 polymer ?
#
loop_
_entity_poly.entity_id
_entity_poly.type
_entity_poly.pdbx_seq_one_letter_code
_entity_poly.pdbx_strand_id
1 'polypeptide(L)'
;MARIGEDVSERLDAVPAQLRVLVTRRPKYACRRCSAAVAQAHAPEHVVPGGLPTEALIAQVMVAKFGDHLPFYRQAEIYTRQGITLDRATLGNWVGRACFHLRPIVDHLRESLKGADRVFMDETRAPVLDPGRRKTKTGYFWAIVSDDRGHGAPARPS
;
A
#
# COMPACT_ATOMS: atom_id res chain seq x y z
N MET A 1 27.19 44.50 -13.96
CA MET A 1 25.93 44.10 -14.64
C MET A 1 24.84 43.98 -13.58
N ALA A 2 23.64 44.49 -13.86
CA ALA A 2 22.49 44.39 -12.96
C ALA A 2 21.40 43.51 -13.60
N ARG A 3 20.92 42.51 -12.86
CA ARG A 3 19.85 41.60 -13.31
C ARG A 3 18.50 42.33 -13.28
N ILE A 4 17.77 42.32 -14.39
CA ILE A 4 16.51 43.07 -14.57
C ILE A 4 15.27 42.17 -14.39
N GLY A 5 15.42 40.85 -14.60
CA GLY A 5 14.36 39.86 -14.44
C GLY A 5 14.77 38.50 -15.02
N GLU A 6 13.87 37.53 -14.97
CA GLU A 6 13.99 36.26 -15.68
C GLU A 6 12.61 35.75 -16.08
N ASP A 7 12.55 35.02 -17.19
CA ASP A 7 11.37 34.25 -17.57
C ASP A 7 11.57 32.80 -17.13
N VAL A 8 10.63 32.29 -16.33
CA VAL A 8 10.63 30.89 -15.85
C VAL A 8 9.62 30.09 -16.66
N SER A 9 10.08 29.00 -17.28
CA SER A 9 9.18 28.02 -17.91
C SER A 9 9.40 26.64 -17.31
N GLU A 10 8.33 26.00 -16.87
CA GLU A 10 8.35 24.64 -16.34
C GLU A 10 7.92 23.65 -17.41
N ARG A 11 8.63 22.53 -17.52
CA ARG A 11 8.28 21.41 -18.39
C ARG A 11 8.31 20.12 -17.60
N LEU A 12 7.28 19.29 -17.78
CA LEU A 12 7.19 17.99 -17.13
C LEU A 12 7.98 16.95 -17.92
N ASP A 13 8.88 16.23 -17.24
CA ASP A 13 9.64 15.10 -17.79
C ASP A 13 9.27 13.81 -17.04
N ALA A 14 9.57 12.64 -17.63
CA ALA A 14 9.18 11.34 -17.11
C ALA A 14 10.39 10.52 -16.64
N VAL A 15 10.45 10.24 -15.34
CA VAL A 15 11.36 9.23 -14.76
C VAL A 15 10.54 8.00 -14.38
N PRO A 16 10.69 6.85 -15.05
CA PRO A 16 9.99 5.63 -14.68
C PRO A 16 10.31 5.21 -13.24
N ALA A 17 9.37 4.53 -12.58
CA ALA A 17 9.57 4.03 -11.22
C ALA A 17 10.85 3.17 -11.14
N GLN A 18 11.77 3.56 -10.25
CA GLN A 18 13.03 2.87 -10.01
C GLN A 18 12.92 2.03 -8.74
N LEU A 19 13.08 0.72 -8.88
CA LEU A 19 13.15 -0.19 -7.74
C LEU A 19 14.60 -0.34 -7.28
N ARG A 20 14.81 -0.35 -5.96
CA ARG A 20 16.11 -0.51 -5.32
C ARG A 20 16.06 -1.58 -4.26
N VAL A 21 17.19 -2.27 -4.04
CA VAL A 21 17.35 -3.23 -2.95
C VAL A 21 18.02 -2.53 -1.77
N LEU A 22 17.32 -2.45 -0.65
CA LEU A 22 17.89 -1.97 0.61
C LEU A 22 18.52 -3.14 1.36
N VAL A 23 19.82 -3.05 1.66
CA VAL A 23 20.58 -4.10 2.34
C VAL A 23 20.95 -3.67 3.75
N THR A 24 20.24 -4.18 4.75
CA THR A 24 20.55 -3.93 6.16
C THR A 24 21.49 -5.01 6.69
N ARG A 25 22.73 -4.63 7.02
CA ARG A 25 23.73 -5.56 7.57
C ARG A 25 23.75 -5.49 9.11
N ARG A 26 23.52 -6.62 9.77
CA ARG A 26 23.56 -6.76 11.24
C ARG A 26 24.68 -7.71 11.66
N PRO A 27 25.91 -7.22 11.88
CA PRO A 27 27.03 -8.08 12.26
C PRO A 27 26.80 -8.76 13.61
N LYS A 28 27.29 -10.00 13.72
CA LYS A 28 27.28 -10.80 14.94
C LYS A 28 28.67 -10.71 15.58
N TYR A 29 28.72 -10.45 16.88
CA TYR A 29 29.96 -10.33 17.62
C TYR A 29 30.05 -11.42 18.68
N ALA A 30 31.21 -12.06 18.78
CA ALA A 30 31.53 -13.03 19.82
C ALA A 30 32.81 -12.61 20.52
N CYS A 31 32.81 -12.67 21.86
CA CYS A 31 34.01 -12.44 22.65
C CYS A 31 34.90 -13.68 22.55
N ARG A 32 36.14 -13.53 22.05
CA ARG A 32 37.08 -14.67 21.95
C ARG A 32 37.65 -15.12 23.29
N ARG A 33 37.60 -14.25 24.31
CA ARG A 33 38.19 -14.49 25.64
C ARG A 33 37.17 -14.90 26.69
N CYS A 34 35.90 -14.61 26.46
CA CYS A 34 34.83 -14.87 27.38
C CYS A 34 33.76 -15.65 26.63
N SER A 35 33.34 -16.80 27.16
CA SER A 35 32.32 -17.69 26.57
C SER A 35 30.90 -17.08 26.61
N ALA A 36 30.80 -15.76 26.56
CA ALA A 36 29.55 -15.02 26.54
C ALA A 36 28.79 -15.26 25.22
N ALA A 37 27.47 -15.10 25.28
CA ALA A 37 26.60 -15.27 24.12
C ALA A 37 26.95 -14.31 22.98
N VAL A 38 26.68 -14.75 21.75
CA VAL A 38 26.87 -13.92 20.54
C VAL A 38 25.94 -12.71 20.61
N ALA A 39 26.50 -11.52 20.53
CA ALA A 39 25.76 -10.26 20.50
C ALA A 39 25.41 -9.87 19.06
N GLN A 40 24.15 -9.52 18.81
CA GLN A 40 23.67 -9.00 17.53
C GLN A 40 22.55 -7.99 17.76
N ALA A 41 22.53 -6.92 16.97
CA ALA A 41 21.41 -5.98 16.96
C ALA A 41 20.11 -6.67 16.52
N HIS A 42 19.00 -6.31 17.16
CA HIS A 42 17.67 -6.80 16.80
C HIS A 42 17.32 -6.47 15.34
N ALA A 43 16.51 -7.33 14.71
CA ALA A 43 16.03 -7.06 13.37
C ALA A 43 14.95 -5.97 13.48
N PRO A 44 14.94 -4.98 12.57
CA PRO A 44 13.77 -4.11 12.45
C PRO A 44 12.52 -4.96 12.19
N GLU A 45 11.40 -4.53 12.76
CA GLU A 45 10.10 -5.11 12.45
C GLU A 45 9.61 -4.58 11.10
N HIS A 46 8.99 -5.45 10.32
CA HIS A 46 8.48 -5.14 8.99
C HIS A 46 7.09 -5.73 8.82
N VAL A 47 6.24 -5.10 8.01
CA VAL A 47 4.89 -5.59 7.67
C VAL A 47 4.92 -7.02 7.10
N VAL A 48 5.97 -7.34 6.35
CA VAL A 48 6.23 -8.70 5.87
C VAL A 48 7.52 -9.20 6.53
N PRO A 49 7.45 -9.89 7.68
CA PRO A 49 8.65 -10.40 8.36
C PRO A 49 9.51 -11.27 7.44
N GLY A 50 10.80 -10.90 7.31
CA GLY A 50 11.77 -11.57 6.44
C GLY A 50 11.48 -11.48 4.94
N GLY A 51 10.47 -10.70 4.54
CA GLY A 51 10.09 -10.51 3.15
C GLY A 51 11.00 -9.54 2.41
N LEU A 52 10.95 -9.61 1.08
CA LEU A 52 11.61 -8.66 0.20
C LEU A 52 11.08 -7.21 0.29
N PRO A 53 9.76 -6.96 0.45
CA PRO A 53 9.24 -5.63 0.21
C PRO A 53 9.42 -4.72 1.42
N THR A 54 9.83 -3.50 1.16
CA THR A 54 9.66 -2.38 2.10
C THR A 54 8.20 -1.94 2.14
N GLU A 55 7.80 -1.24 3.19
CA GLU A 55 6.48 -0.65 3.37
C GLU A 55 6.11 0.29 2.20
N ALA A 56 7.09 1.02 1.65
CA ALA A 56 6.90 1.86 0.47
C ALA A 56 6.53 1.05 -0.80
N LEU A 57 7.18 -0.09 -1.00
CA LEU A 57 6.87 -0.98 -2.13
C LEU A 57 5.48 -1.63 -1.96
N ILE A 58 5.12 -2.01 -0.73
CA ILE A 58 3.78 -2.51 -0.42
C ILE A 58 2.73 -1.44 -0.75
N ALA A 59 2.95 -0.20 -0.32
CA ALA A 59 2.05 0.92 -0.61
C ALA A 59 1.91 1.14 -2.12
N GLN A 60 3.01 1.11 -2.88
CA GLN A 60 2.98 1.23 -4.35
C GLN A 60 2.15 0.10 -4.99
N VAL A 61 2.33 -1.16 -4.57
CA VAL A 61 1.57 -2.31 -5.07
C VAL A 61 0.07 -2.15 -4.78
N MET A 62 -0.28 -1.65 -3.58
CA MET A 62 -1.67 -1.41 -3.19
C MET A 62 -2.31 -0.27 -3.98
N VAL A 63 -1.63 0.87 -4.11
CA VAL A 63 -2.12 2.01 -4.90
C VAL A 63 -2.30 1.60 -6.36
N ALA A 64 -1.30 0.94 -6.94
CA ALA A 64 -1.42 0.41 -8.29
C ALA A 64 -2.61 -0.56 -8.42
N LYS A 65 -2.82 -1.45 -7.44
CA LYS A 65 -3.89 -2.45 -7.48
C LYS A 65 -5.29 -1.85 -7.37
N PHE A 66 -5.48 -0.95 -6.40
CA PHE A 66 -6.80 -0.49 -5.99
C PHE A 66 -7.12 0.93 -6.47
N GLY A 67 -6.13 1.82 -6.51
CA GLY A 67 -6.28 3.19 -7.03
C GLY A 67 -6.18 3.25 -8.56
N ASP A 68 -5.20 2.56 -9.14
CA ASP A 68 -4.96 2.59 -10.59
C ASP A 68 -5.55 1.39 -11.35
N HIS A 69 -6.29 0.52 -10.64
CA HIS A 69 -6.93 -0.68 -11.19
C HIS A 69 -5.97 -1.63 -11.94
N LEU A 70 -4.70 -1.68 -11.54
CA LEU A 70 -3.66 -2.48 -12.18
C LEU A 70 -3.62 -3.90 -11.57
N PRO A 71 -4.07 -4.96 -12.27
CA PRO A 71 -4.10 -6.31 -11.71
C PRO A 71 -2.69 -6.86 -11.45
N PHE A 72 -2.55 -7.75 -10.45
CA PHE A 72 -1.25 -8.27 -10.01
C PHE A 72 -0.43 -8.95 -11.12
N TYR A 73 -1.08 -9.61 -12.09
CA TYR A 73 -0.35 -10.19 -13.22
C TYR A 73 0.35 -9.10 -14.06
N ARG A 74 -0.33 -7.97 -14.28
CA ARG A 74 0.22 -6.85 -15.05
C ARG A 74 1.30 -6.12 -14.27
N GLN A 75 1.14 -5.99 -12.95
CA GLN A 75 2.20 -5.47 -12.08
C GLN A 75 3.45 -6.36 -12.13
N ALA A 76 3.29 -7.68 -12.03
CA ALA A 76 4.39 -8.64 -12.16
C ALA A 76 5.11 -8.48 -13.51
N GLU A 77 4.39 -8.36 -14.62
CA GLU A 77 4.99 -8.11 -15.94
C GLU A 77 5.74 -6.76 -16.02
N ILE A 78 5.24 -5.71 -15.37
CA ILE A 78 5.94 -4.41 -15.28
C ILE A 78 7.26 -4.57 -14.53
N TYR A 79 7.26 -5.27 -13.40
CA TYR A 79 8.50 -5.54 -12.66
C TYR A 79 9.48 -6.41 -13.46
N THR A 80 8.98 -7.40 -14.21
CA THR A 80 9.82 -8.21 -15.10
C THR A 80 10.52 -7.36 -16.16
N ARG A 81 9.85 -6.34 -16.72
CA ARG A 81 10.49 -5.38 -17.65
C ARG A 81 11.62 -4.56 -17.01
N GLN A 82 11.64 -4.47 -15.68
CA GLN A 82 12.70 -3.85 -14.90
C GLN A 82 13.73 -4.88 -14.38
N GLY A 83 13.67 -6.13 -14.85
CA GLY A 83 14.56 -7.22 -14.42
C GLY A 83 14.21 -7.84 -13.07
N ILE A 84 13.01 -7.58 -12.54
CA ILE A 84 12.57 -8.05 -11.23
C ILE A 84 11.45 -9.09 -11.39
N THR A 85 11.79 -10.35 -11.11
CA THR A 85 10.84 -11.47 -11.21
C THR A 85 10.04 -11.59 -9.91
N LEU A 86 8.75 -11.23 -9.97
CA LEU A 86 7.79 -11.40 -8.88
C LEU A 86 6.57 -12.14 -9.40
N ASP A 87 6.07 -13.11 -8.64
CA ASP A 87 4.83 -13.79 -8.98
C ASP A 87 3.59 -13.10 -8.37
N ARG A 88 2.43 -13.43 -8.92
CA ARG A 88 1.13 -12.86 -8.54
C ARG A 88 0.75 -13.18 -7.10
N ALA A 89 1.08 -14.39 -6.61
CA ALA A 89 0.76 -14.82 -5.27
C ALA A 89 1.65 -14.11 -4.24
N THR A 90 2.90 -13.84 -4.57
CA THR A 90 3.79 -12.99 -3.75
C THR A 90 3.20 -11.59 -3.56
N LEU A 91 2.80 -10.91 -4.64
CA LEU A 91 2.14 -9.60 -4.55
C LEU A 91 0.84 -9.67 -3.73
N GLY A 92 0.02 -10.69 -3.96
CA GLY A 92 -1.22 -10.90 -3.22
C GLY A 92 -0.99 -11.13 -1.71
N ASN A 93 0.04 -11.89 -1.34
CA ASN A 93 0.41 -12.14 0.05
C ASN A 93 0.88 -10.86 0.75
N TRP A 94 1.70 -10.04 0.09
CA TRP A 94 2.13 -8.75 0.63
C TRP A 94 0.95 -7.83 0.92
N VAL A 95 0.03 -7.70 -0.04
CA VAL A 95 -1.20 -6.92 0.14
C VAL A 95 -2.07 -7.50 1.24
N GLY A 96 -2.22 -8.83 1.32
CA GLY A 96 -2.98 -9.48 2.38
C GLY A 96 -2.46 -9.16 3.78
N ARG A 97 -1.13 -9.19 3.97
CA ARG A 97 -0.50 -8.80 5.24
C ARG A 97 -0.70 -7.32 5.55
N ALA A 98 -0.54 -6.44 4.57
CA ALA A 98 -0.81 -5.02 4.75
C ALA A 98 -2.26 -4.77 5.18
N CYS A 99 -3.23 -5.42 4.52
CA CYS A 99 -4.64 -5.34 4.88
C CYS A 99 -4.93 -5.86 6.30
N PHE A 100 -4.21 -6.89 6.76
CA PHE A 100 -4.30 -7.35 8.15
C PHE A 100 -3.88 -6.25 9.13
N HIS A 101 -2.74 -5.59 8.88
CA HIS A 101 -2.24 -4.52 9.75
C HIS A 101 -3.08 -3.23 9.66
N LEU A 102 -3.77 -2.99 8.55
CA LEU A 102 -4.68 -1.84 8.39
C LEU A 102 -6.05 -2.05 9.05
N ARG A 103 -6.37 -3.26 9.54
CA ARG A 103 -7.65 -3.57 10.17
C ARG A 103 -8.06 -2.56 11.27
N PRO A 104 -7.19 -2.15 12.21
CA PRO A 104 -7.58 -1.21 13.25
C PRO A 104 -8.00 0.15 12.71
N ILE A 105 -7.42 0.60 11.60
CA ILE A 105 -7.80 1.87 10.95
C ILE A 105 -9.19 1.72 10.34
N VAL A 106 -9.46 0.62 9.65
CA VAL A 106 -10.78 0.33 9.09
C VAL A 106 -11.85 0.26 10.18
N ASP A 107 -11.52 -0.39 11.30
CA ASP A 107 -12.44 -0.50 12.43
C ASP A 107 -12.70 0.88 13.07
N HIS A 108 -11.67 1.71 13.23
CA HIS A 108 -11.83 3.08 13.71
C HIS A 108 -12.71 3.93 12.78
N LEU A 109 -12.44 3.92 11.47
CA LEU A 109 -13.26 4.62 10.48
C LEU A 109 -14.72 4.16 10.53
N ARG A 110 -14.96 2.87 10.75
CA ARG A 110 -16.31 2.32 10.92
C ARG A 110 -17.00 2.85 12.16
N GLU A 111 -16.31 2.93 13.29
CA GLU A 111 -16.89 3.52 14.51
C GLU A 111 -17.18 5.02 14.32
N SER A 112 -16.30 5.76 13.64
CA SER A 112 -16.54 7.16 13.29
C SER A 112 -17.81 7.32 12.43
N LEU A 113 -18.01 6.46 11.43
CA LEU A 113 -19.20 6.48 10.58
C LEU A 113 -20.50 6.17 11.34
N LYS A 114 -20.46 5.36 12.41
CA LYS A 114 -21.64 5.09 13.24
C LYS A 114 -22.08 6.31 14.06
N GLY A 115 -21.15 7.19 14.40
CA GLY A 115 -21.42 8.42 15.15
C GLY A 115 -21.81 9.60 14.28
N ALA A 116 -21.83 9.45 12.96
CA ALA A 116 -22.21 10.51 12.04
C ALA A 116 -23.72 10.72 11.98
N ASP A 117 -24.15 11.99 11.98
CA ASP A 117 -25.56 12.37 11.82
C ASP A 117 -26.12 11.92 10.45
N ARG A 118 -25.25 11.88 9.44
CA ARG A 118 -25.59 11.45 8.08
C ARG A 118 -24.46 10.64 7.44
N VAL A 119 -24.86 9.60 6.71
CA VAL A 119 -23.99 8.77 5.88
C VAL A 119 -24.56 8.67 4.48
N PHE A 120 -23.67 8.73 3.49
CA PHE A 120 -23.96 8.50 2.08
C PHE A 120 -23.41 7.12 1.71
N MET A 121 -24.23 6.33 0.99
CA MET A 121 -23.86 4.99 0.57
C MET A 121 -24.08 4.84 -0.93
N ASP A 122 -23.08 4.34 -1.63
CA ASP A 122 -23.16 4.01 -3.06
C ASP A 122 -22.92 2.51 -3.28
N GLU A 123 -23.85 1.86 -3.99
CA GLU A 123 -23.77 0.44 -4.36
C GLU A 123 -23.16 0.30 -5.75
N THR A 124 -22.00 -0.35 -5.84
CA THR A 124 -21.42 -0.76 -7.12
C THR A 124 -21.45 -2.28 -7.26
N ARG A 125 -22.13 -2.78 -8.29
CA ARG A 125 -22.19 -4.22 -8.60
C ARG A 125 -20.93 -4.67 -9.32
N ALA A 126 -20.40 -5.82 -8.95
CA ALA A 126 -19.23 -6.42 -9.58
C ALA A 126 -19.38 -7.93 -9.77
N PRO A 127 -18.92 -8.50 -10.90
CA PRO A 127 -18.90 -9.94 -11.10
C PRO A 127 -17.83 -10.58 -10.20
N VAL A 128 -18.24 -11.51 -9.34
CA VAL A 128 -17.36 -12.27 -8.45
C VAL A 128 -17.33 -13.72 -8.90
N LEU A 129 -16.13 -14.30 -8.95
CA LEU A 129 -15.98 -15.72 -9.29
C LEU A 129 -16.69 -16.60 -8.24
N ASP A 130 -17.44 -17.59 -8.71
CA ASP A 130 -18.03 -18.67 -7.90
C ASP A 130 -17.44 -20.01 -8.38
N PRO A 131 -16.24 -20.39 -7.88
CA PRO A 131 -15.48 -21.52 -8.40
C PRO A 131 -16.24 -22.84 -8.29
N GLY A 132 -17.07 -22.99 -7.25
CA GLY A 132 -17.90 -24.18 -7.04
C GLY A 132 -18.97 -24.37 -8.12
N ARG A 133 -19.37 -23.30 -8.81
CA ARG A 133 -20.40 -23.32 -9.86
C ARG A 133 -19.86 -23.02 -11.26
N ARG A 134 -18.55 -22.79 -11.41
CA ARG A 134 -17.89 -22.36 -12.66
C ARG A 134 -18.60 -21.17 -13.34
N LYS A 135 -19.22 -20.29 -12.55
CA LYS A 135 -19.95 -19.11 -13.00
C LYS A 135 -19.48 -17.89 -12.22
N THR A 136 -19.89 -16.70 -12.66
CA THR A 136 -19.81 -15.49 -11.85
C THR A 136 -21.13 -15.28 -11.12
N LYS A 137 -21.05 -14.79 -9.88
CA LYS A 137 -22.19 -14.26 -9.12
C LYS A 137 -22.06 -12.75 -9.01
N THR A 138 -23.19 -12.05 -8.87
CA THR A 138 -23.17 -10.61 -8.57
C THR A 138 -22.71 -10.41 -7.14
N GLY A 139 -21.56 -9.77 -6.97
CA GLY A 139 -21.11 -9.19 -5.71
C GLY A 139 -21.38 -7.69 -5.69
N TYR A 140 -21.22 -7.11 -4.50
CA TYR A 140 -21.51 -5.71 -4.24
C TYR A 140 -20.34 -5.08 -3.49
N PHE A 141 -19.89 -3.92 -3.97
CA PHE A 141 -19.03 -3.01 -3.23
C PHE A 141 -19.88 -1.86 -2.73
N TRP A 142 -19.67 -1.49 -1.47
CA TRP A 142 -20.37 -0.38 -0.83
C TRP A 142 -19.35 0.68 -0.47
N ALA A 143 -19.43 1.85 -1.10
CA ALA A 143 -18.69 3.02 -0.66
C ALA A 143 -19.55 3.77 0.36
N ILE A 144 -19.00 4.01 1.56
CA ILE A 144 -19.70 4.72 2.64
C ILE A 144 -18.86 5.93 3.02
N VAL A 145 -19.47 7.11 3.00
CA VAL A 145 -18.82 8.38 3.35
C VAL A 145 -19.74 9.16 4.27
N SER A 146 -19.16 9.88 5.23
CA SER A 146 -19.84 10.94 5.96
C SER A 146 -19.11 12.25 5.64
N ASP A 147 -19.77 13.13 4.91
CA ASP A 147 -19.26 14.47 4.59
C ASP A 147 -20.44 15.45 4.51
N ASP A 148 -20.66 16.19 5.60
CA ASP A 148 -21.75 17.16 5.68
C ASP A 148 -21.33 18.59 5.27
N ARG A 149 -20.12 18.77 4.71
CA ARG A 149 -19.61 20.09 4.29
C ARG A 149 -20.44 20.71 3.16
N GLY A 150 -20.95 19.89 2.24
CA GLY A 150 -21.87 20.33 1.17
C GLY A 150 -23.26 20.72 1.66
N HIS A 151 -23.57 20.47 2.94
CA HIS A 151 -24.89 20.65 3.55
C HIS A 151 -24.86 21.53 4.81
N GLY A 152 -23.79 22.30 5.03
CA GLY A 152 -23.74 23.36 6.03
C GLY A 152 -23.42 22.92 7.46
N ALA A 153 -22.89 21.71 7.68
CA ALA A 153 -22.48 21.28 9.02
C ALA A 153 -21.06 21.75 9.40
N PRO A 154 -20.82 22.09 10.68
CA PRO A 154 -19.48 22.41 11.20
C PRO A 154 -18.70 21.12 11.50
N ALA A 155 -18.41 20.31 10.48
CA ALA A 155 -17.69 19.04 10.68
C ALA A 155 -16.16 19.24 10.56
N ARG A 156 -15.40 18.64 11.48
CA ARG A 156 -13.93 18.50 11.39
C ARG A 156 -13.57 17.44 10.33
N PRO A 157 -12.45 17.60 9.60
CA PRO A 157 -12.06 16.64 8.57
C PRO A 157 -11.74 15.27 9.18
N SER A 158 -12.26 14.21 8.55
CA SER A 158 -11.76 12.83 8.68
C SER A 158 -10.63 12.57 7.69
#